data_AF-A0A8J6YAL8-F1
#
_entry.id   AF-A0A8J6YAL8-F1
#
_cell.length_a   1.000
_cell.length_b   1.000
_cell.length_c   1.000
_cell.angle_alpha   90.00
_cell.angle_beta   90.00
_cell.angle_gamma   90.00
#
_symmetry.space_group_name_H-M   'P 1'
#
loop_
_entity.id
_entity.type
_entity.pdbx_description
1 polymer ?
#
loop_
_entity_poly.entity_id
_entity_poly.type
_entity_poly.pdbx_seq_one_letter_code
_entity_poly.pdbx_strand_id
1 'polypeptide(L)'
;MRQYSNAYVVGFATAVCLVCSIVVSTAAVALRDRQDRNKVLDRQTQVLVVAGLLEEGQKTSPENVEHLFGENIRIRVVNLETGEYDDSVDAA
;
A
#
# COMPACT_ATOMS: atom_id res chain seq x y z
N MET A 1 -28.70 -36.16 -19.05
CA MET A 1 -28.11 -34.80 -19.03
C MET A 1 -29.16 -33.84 -18.49
N ARG A 2 -28.98 -33.28 -17.29
CA ARG A 2 -29.89 -32.27 -16.73
C ARG A 2 -29.71 -30.97 -17.52
N GLN A 3 -30.67 -30.63 -18.38
CA GLN A 3 -30.71 -29.31 -19.01
C GLN A 3 -31.17 -28.30 -17.96
N TYR A 4 -30.24 -27.53 -17.40
CA TYR A 4 -30.58 -26.41 -16.54
C TYR A 4 -31.22 -25.32 -17.40
N SER A 5 -32.37 -24.80 -16.96
CA SER A 5 -33.06 -23.71 -17.65
C SER A 5 -32.18 -22.46 -17.72
N ASN A 6 -32.19 -21.72 -18.83
CA ASN A 6 -31.41 -20.49 -18.99
C ASN A 6 -31.68 -19.48 -17.86
N ALA A 7 -32.91 -19.43 -17.35
CA ALA A 7 -33.27 -18.60 -16.20
C ALA A 7 -32.56 -19.01 -14.90
N TYR A 8 -32.33 -20.31 -14.69
CA TYR A 8 -31.54 -20.82 -13.56
C TYR A 8 -30.08 -20.37 -13.66
N VAL A 9 -29.49 -20.45 -14.87
CA VAL A 9 -28.10 -20.06 -15.10
C VAL A 9 -27.89 -18.57 -14.83
N VAL A 10 -28.79 -17.72 -15.32
CA VAL A 10 -28.72 -16.27 -15.09
C VAL A 10 -28.86 -15.95 -13.60
N GLY A 11 -29.86 -16.52 -12.92
CA GLY A 11 -30.05 -16.28 -11.49
C GLY A 11 -28.87 -16.75 -10.62
N PHE A 12 -28.31 -17.93 -10.94
CA PHE A 12 -27.14 -18.47 -10.26
C PHE A 12 -25.91 -17.57 -10.47
N ALA A 13 -25.62 -17.17 -11.71
CA ALA A 13 -24.49 -16.31 -12.02
C ALA A 13 -24.60 -14.96 -11.29
N THR A 14 -25.77 -14.31 -11.29
CA THR A 14 -25.98 -13.05 -10.58
C THR A 14 -25.75 -13.20 -9.08
N ALA A 15 -26.25 -14.28 -8.46
CA ALA A 15 -26.05 -14.52 -7.04
C ALA A 15 -24.55 -14.68 -6.67
N VAL A 16 -23.82 -15.49 -7.45
CA VAL A 16 -22.37 -15.68 -7.24
C VAL A 16 -21.61 -14.38 -7.44
N CYS A 17 -21.89 -13.64 -8.51
CA CYS A 17 -21.24 -12.35 -8.77
C CYS A 17 -21.48 -11.34 -7.65
N LEU A 18 -22.70 -11.26 -7.12
CA LEU A 18 -23.02 -10.36 -6.01
C LEU A 18 -22.23 -10.73 -4.75
N VAL A 19 -22.24 -12.00 -4.35
CA VAL A 19 -21.49 -12.47 -3.17
C VAL A 19 -19.99 -12.21 -3.33
N CYS A 20 -19.41 -12.57 -4.47
CA CYS A 20 -18.00 -12.35 -4.74
C CYS A 20 -17.62 -10.86 -4.69
N SER A 21 -18.46 -9.98 -5.26
CA SER A 21 -18.20 -8.53 -5.26
C SER A 21 -18.18 -7.93 -3.85
N ILE A 22 -19.10 -8.37 -2.98
CA ILE A 22 -19.16 -7.93 -1.59
C ILE A 22 -17.90 -8.39 -0.83
N VAL A 23 -17.50 -9.66 -0.99
CA VAL A 23 -16.33 -10.21 -0.30
C VAL A 23 -15.04 -9.49 -0.72
N VAL A 24 -14.83 -9.31 -2.02
CA VAL A 24 -13.61 -8.65 -2.53
C VAL A 24 -13.56 -7.17 -2.12
N SER A 25 -14.67 -6.45 -2.24
CA SER A 25 -14.71 -5.03 -1.86
C SER A 25 -14.51 -4.82 -0.35
N THR A 26 -15.12 -5.65 0.49
CA THR A 26 -14.93 -5.57 1.96
C THR A 26 -13.50 -5.89 2.37
N ALA A 27 -12.88 -6.93 1.82
CA ALA A 27 -11.48 -7.24 2.09
C ALA A 27 -10.54 -6.10 1.68
N ALA A 28 -10.79 -5.46 0.53
CA ALA A 28 -9.97 -4.35 0.05
C ALA A 28 -10.02 -3.14 0.99
N VAL A 29 -11.20 -2.78 1.50
CA VAL A 29 -11.35 -1.63 2.41
C VAL A 29 -10.84 -1.95 3.81
N ALA A 30 -11.19 -3.11 4.37
CA ALA A 30 -10.82 -3.47 5.74
C ALA A 30 -9.30 -3.61 5.96
N LEU A 31 -8.56 -4.02 4.93
CA LEU A 31 -7.11 -4.15 5.00
C LEU A 31 -6.35 -2.91 4.52
N ARG A 32 -7.05 -1.91 3.95
CA ARG A 32 -6.42 -0.74 3.33
C ARG A 32 -5.48 -0.02 4.27
N ASP A 33 -5.95 0.32 5.47
CA ASP A 33 -5.17 1.06 6.45
C ASP A 33 -3.89 0.32 6.86
N ARG A 34 -3.98 -1.01 7.01
CA ARG A 34 -2.81 -1.84 7.32
C ARG A 34 -1.84 -1.92 6.16
N GLN A 35 -2.34 -2.04 4.94
CA GLN A 35 -1.50 -2.05 3.75
C GLN A 35 -0.78 -0.71 3.57
N ASP A 36 -1.48 0.40 3.77
CA ASP A 36 -0.91 1.73 3.60
C ASP A 36 0.18 2.03 4.64
N ARG A 37 -0.03 1.64 5.91
CA ARG A 37 1.03 1.69 6.94
C ARG A 37 2.24 0.83 6.59
N ASN A 38 2.02 -0.41 6.16
CA ASN A 38 3.12 -1.29 5.78
C ASN A 38 3.88 -0.78 4.55
N LYS A 39 3.21 -0.15 3.59
CA LYS A 39 3.86 0.50 2.44
C LYS A 39 4.76 1.66 2.86
N VAL A 40 4.32 2.48 3.83
CA VAL A 40 5.13 3.58 4.36
C VAL A 40 6.37 3.04 5.06
N LEU A 41 6.21 2.05 5.94
CA LEU A 41 7.31 1.39 6.64
C LEU A 41 8.31 0.74 5.68
N ASP A 42 7.81 0.07 4.64
CA ASP A 42 8.66 -0.54 3.60
C ASP A 42 9.47 0.53 2.86
N ARG A 43 8.84 1.63 2.44
CA ARG A 43 9.54 2.76 1.81
C ARG A 43 10.63 3.34 2.72
N GLN A 44 10.33 3.59 3.98
CA GLN A 44 11.30 4.11 4.94
C GLN A 44 12.46 3.15 5.15
N THR A 45 12.16 1.85 5.29
CA THR A 45 13.18 0.79 5.41
C THR A 45 14.10 0.80 4.19
N GLN A 46 13.55 0.83 2.99
CA GLN A 46 14.35 0.81 1.77
C GLN A 46 15.18 2.08 1.60
N VAL A 47 14.67 3.25 1.98
CA VAL A 47 15.47 4.49 2.01
C VAL A 47 16.64 4.35 2.97
N LEU A 48 16.43 3.79 4.17
CA LEU A 48 17.51 3.56 5.14
C LEU A 48 18.55 2.55 4.63
N VAL A 49 18.11 1.49 3.96
CA VAL A 49 19.00 0.49 3.34
C VAL A 49 19.88 1.13 2.27
N VAL A 50 19.29 1.89 1.35
CA VAL A 50 20.04 2.56 0.28
C VAL A 50 20.97 3.65 0.84
N ALA A 51 20.59 4.31 1.93
CA ALA A 51 21.43 5.26 2.64
C ALA A 51 22.56 4.60 3.44
N GLY A 52 22.60 3.27 3.53
CA GLY A 52 23.58 2.52 4.32
C GLY A 52 23.35 2.60 5.84
N LEU A 53 22.16 3.02 6.27
CA LEU A 53 21.76 3.14 7.67
C LEU A 53 21.10 1.86 8.21
N LEU A 54 20.78 0.91 7.34
CA LEU A 54 20.28 -0.42 7.68
C LEU A 54 20.90 -1.45 6.73
N GLU A 55 21.29 -2.62 7.23
CA GLU A 55 21.77 -3.70 6.37
C GLU A 55 20.61 -4.43 5.68
N GLU A 56 20.82 -4.88 4.43
CA GLU A 56 19.83 -5.67 3.70
C GLU A 56 19.48 -6.95 4.48
N GLY A 57 18.20 -7.13 4.78
CA GLY A 57 17.71 -8.30 5.53
C GLY A 57 17.88 -8.22 7.05
N GLN A 58 18.41 -7.11 7.58
CA GLN A 58 18.43 -6.85 9.01
C GLN A 58 17.00 -6.70 9.54
N LYS A 59 16.60 -7.59 10.44
CA LYS A 59 15.29 -7.49 11.09
C LYS A 59 15.35 -6.42 12.18
N THR A 60 14.59 -5.35 11.99
CA THR A 60 14.46 -4.26 12.97
C THR A 60 12.99 -4.01 13.25
N SER A 61 12.65 -3.54 14.45
CA SER A 61 11.25 -3.21 14.80
C SER A 61 10.74 -2.05 13.93
N PRO A 62 9.46 -2.02 13.52
CA PRO A 62 8.86 -0.87 12.84
C PRO A 62 9.13 0.47 13.54
N GLU A 63 9.10 0.50 14.88
CA GLU A 63 9.36 1.73 15.64
C GLU A 63 10.79 2.23 15.43
N ASN A 64 11.75 1.31 15.31
CA ASN A 64 13.15 1.66 15.11
C ASN A 64 13.42 2.15 13.67
N VAL A 65 12.68 1.63 12.67
CA VAL A 65 12.71 2.18 11.30
C VAL A 65 12.22 3.62 11.29
N GLU A 66 11.06 3.88 11.89
CA GLU A 66 10.47 5.22 11.96
C GLU A 66 11.40 6.19 12.70
N HIS A 67 12.02 5.75 13.80
CA HIS A 67 12.97 6.56 14.56
C HIS A 67 14.23 6.89 13.74
N LEU A 68 14.91 5.88 13.18
CA LEU A 68 16.11 6.10 12.36
C LEU A 68 15.83 6.98 11.15
N PHE A 69 14.68 6.79 10.50
CA PHE A 69 14.26 7.62 9.38
C PHE A 69 14.04 9.08 9.81
N GLY A 70 13.33 9.31 10.92
CA GLY A 70 13.07 10.65 11.43
C GLY A 70 14.32 11.43 11.87
N GLU A 71 15.32 10.73 12.41
CA GLU A 71 16.57 11.38 12.86
C GLU A 71 17.56 11.66 11.73
N ASN A 72 17.64 10.75 10.74
CA ASN A 72 18.74 10.76 9.77
C ASN A 72 18.31 11.22 8.37
N ILE A 73 17.01 11.26 8.06
CA ILE A 73 16.49 11.59 6.73
C ILE A 73 15.70 12.90 6.77
N ARG A 74 15.98 13.80 5.82
CA ARG A 74 15.17 15.00 5.57
C ARG A 74 14.48 14.89 4.23
N ILE A 75 13.16 14.88 4.24
CA ILE A 75 12.35 14.86 3.02
C ILE A 75 12.33 16.27 2.42
N ARG A 76 12.54 16.37 1.10
CA ARG A 76 12.45 17.63 0.34
C ARG A 76 11.70 17.37 -0.95
N VAL A 77 10.78 18.27 -1.30
CA VAL A 77 10.11 18.26 -2.60
C VAL A 77 10.94 19.06 -3.58
N VAL A 78 11.15 18.52 -4.78
CA VAL A 78 11.87 19.19 -5.86
C VAL A 78 10.93 19.36 -7.04
N ASN A 79 10.85 20.57 -7.56
CA ASN A 79 10.13 20.83 -8.81
C ASN A 79 10.95 20.24 -9.97
N LEU A 80 10.35 19.33 -10.74
CA LEU A 80 11.03 18.60 -11.81
C LEU A 80 11.35 19.46 -13.04
N GLU A 81 10.67 20.60 -13.21
CA GLU A 81 10.89 21.53 -14.32
C GLU A 81 11.99 22.55 -14.00
N THR A 82 12.00 23.10 -12.78
CA THR A 82 12.98 24.12 -12.38
C THR A 82 14.21 23.54 -11.67
N GLY A 83 14.09 22.34 -11.11
CA GLY A 83 15.13 21.71 -10.28
C GLY A 83 15.29 22.33 -8.89
N GLU A 84 14.45 23.30 -8.55
CA GLU A 84 14.47 23.99 -7.25
C GLU A 84 13.63 23.25 -6.22
N TYR A 85 13.97 23.45 -4.94
CA TYR A 85 13.16 22.95 -3.83
C TYR A 85 11.84 23.71 -3.76
N ASP A 86 10.74 22.96 -3.63
CA ASP A 86 9.42 23.53 -3.45
C ASP A 86 8.98 23.33 -1.99
N ASP A 87 9.16 24.38 -1.18
CA ASP A 87 8.74 24.38 0.23
C ASP A 87 7.23 24.66 0.39
N SER A 88 6.47 24.89 -0.71
CA SER A 88 5.03 25.13 -0.67
C SER A 88 4.20 23.83 -0.69
N VAL A 89 4.83 22.71 -1.04
CA VAL A 89 4.22 21.39 -1.09
C VAL A 89 4.65 20.58 0.14
N ASP A 90 3.68 20.09 0.90
CA ASP A 90 3.97 19.21 2.03
C ASP A 90 4.45 17.85 1.52
N ALA A 91 5.59 17.40 2.04
CA ALA A 91 6.23 16.15 1.65
C ALA A 91 5.75 14.95 2.48
N ALA A 92 4.83 15.19 3.43
CA ALA A 92 4.28 14.22 4.38
C ALA A 92 3.13 13.36 3.82
#